data_AF-A0A377W0L0-F1
#
_entry.id   AF-A0A377W0L0-F1
#
_cell.length_a   1.000
_cell.length_b   1.000
_cell.length_c   1.000
_cell.angle_alpha   90.00
_cell.angle_beta   90.00
_cell.angle_gamma   90.00
#
_symmetry.space_group_name_H-M   'P 1'
#
loop_
_entity.id
_entity.type
_entity.pdbx_description
1 polymer ?
#
loop_
_entity_poly.entity_id
_entity_poly.type
_entity_poly.pdbx_seq_one_letter_code
_entity_poly.pdbx_strand_id
1 'polypeptide(L)'
;MNQSLLVTKRDGTTERINLDKIHRVLDWAAEGLNNVSISQVELRSHIQFYDGIKTADIHETIIKAAADLISRDAPDYQYLAARLAIFHLRKKPSVSLSRRRSTITW
;
A
#
# COMPACT_ATOMS: atom_id res chain seq x y z
N MET A 1 3.75 -19.84 13.40
CA MET A 1 2.42 -20.22 12.87
C MET A 1 2.27 -19.54 11.52
N ASN A 2 2.65 -20.23 10.43
CA ASN A 2 2.56 -19.67 9.07
C ASN A 2 1.13 -19.81 8.58
N GLN A 3 0.30 -18.79 8.80
CA GLN A 3 -0.99 -18.69 8.14
C GLN A 3 -0.72 -18.50 6.64
N SER A 4 -0.89 -19.57 5.87
CA SER A 4 -0.80 -19.55 4.41
C SER A 4 -2.01 -18.81 3.84
N LEU A 5 -2.05 -17.50 4.04
CA LEU A 5 -3.06 -16.62 3.49
C LEU A 5 -2.95 -16.63 1.96
N LEU A 6 -4.05 -16.95 1.29
CA LEU A 6 -4.13 -16.90 -0.16
C LEU A 6 -4.51 -15.48 -0.58
N VAL A 7 -3.81 -14.98 -1.59
CA VAL A 7 -4.01 -13.65 -2.15
C VAL A 7 -4.55 -13.80 -3.55
N THR A 8 -5.65 -13.12 -3.83
CA THR A 8 -6.28 -13.10 -5.15
C THR A 8 -5.66 -11.98 -5.98
N LYS A 9 -5.01 -12.34 -7.10
CA LYS A 9 -4.49 -11.36 -8.06
C LYS A 9 -5.60 -10.75 -8.91
N ARG A 10 -5.26 -9.71 -9.67
CA ARG A 10 -6.17 -9.05 -10.62
C ARG A 10 -6.65 -9.99 -11.74
N ASP A 11 -5.84 -11.00 -12.08
CA ASP A 11 -6.15 -12.03 -13.08
C ASP A 11 -7.06 -13.14 -12.53
N GLY A 12 -7.43 -13.10 -11.24
CA GLY A 12 -8.24 -14.12 -10.58
C GLY A 12 -7.45 -15.32 -10.07
N THR A 13 -6.13 -15.38 -10.29
CA THR A 13 -5.28 -16.44 -9.72
C THR A 13 -5.07 -16.22 -8.23
N THR A 14 -5.01 -17.32 -7.47
CA THR A 14 -4.69 -17.30 -6.04
C THR A 14 -3.26 -17.78 -5.83
N GLU A 15 -2.46 -16.97 -5.16
CA GLU A 15 -1.10 -17.33 -4.75
C GLU A 15 -0.93 -17.13 -3.25
N ARG A 16 0.04 -17.82 -2.66
CA ARG A 16 0.40 -17.60 -1.25
C ARG A 16 0.97 -16.20 -1.08
N ILE A 17 0.61 -15.54 0.01
CA ILE A 17 1.20 -14.25 0.36
C ILE A 17 2.72 -14.38 0.47
N ASN A 18 3.43 -13.45 -0.15
CA ASN A 18 4.88 -13.37 -0.08
C ASN A 18 5.26 -12.15 0.78
N LEU A 19 5.63 -12.43 2.03
CA LEU A 19 6.00 -11.40 3.01
C LEU A 19 7.32 -10.72 2.65
N ASP A 20 8.28 -11.44 2.06
CA ASP A 20 9.57 -10.86 1.64
C ASP A 20 9.38 -9.72 0.62
N LYS A 21 8.41 -9.85 -0.29
CA LYS A 21 8.08 -8.78 -1.24
C LYS A 21 7.54 -7.54 -0.54
N ILE A 22 6.70 -7.72 0.49
CA ILE A 22 6.14 -6.62 1.27
C ILE A 22 7.26 -5.91 2.03
N HIS A 23 8.10 -6.69 2.71
CA HIS A 23 9.26 -6.19 3.45
C HIS A 23 10.16 -5.32 2.57
N ARG A 24 10.54 -5.81 1.38
CA ARG A 24 11.38 -5.06 0.44
C ARG A 24 10.78 -3.73 -0.03
N VAL A 25 9.46 -3.67 -0.20
CA VAL A 25 8.78 -2.43 -0.60
C VAL A 25 8.71 -1.44 0.55
N LEU A 26 8.51 -1.93 1.78
CA LEU A 26 8.55 -1.11 2.98
C LEU A 26 9.95 -0.57 3.26
N ASP A 27 10.98 -1.38 3.10
CA ASP A 27 12.38 -0.98 3.27
C ASP A 27 12.77 0.13 2.28
N TRP A 28 12.41 -0.03 1.01
CA TRP A 28 12.55 1.04 0.01
C TRP A 28 11.78 2.31 0.40
N ALA A 29 10.56 2.18 0.92
CA ALA A 29 9.78 3.34 1.34
C ALA A 29 10.36 4.02 2.59
N ALA A 30 11.00 3.26 3.48
CA ALA A 30 11.64 3.72 4.71
C ALA A 30 13.04 4.30 4.49
N GLU A 31 13.62 4.15 3.31
CA GLU A 31 14.97 4.61 2.99
C GLU A 31 15.17 6.11 3.31
N GLY A 32 16.11 6.40 4.23
CA GLY A 32 16.45 7.75 4.65
C GLY A 32 15.45 8.41 5.62
N LEU A 33 14.49 7.66 6.17
CA LEU A 33 13.58 8.14 7.22
C LEU A 33 14.09 7.78 8.61
N ASN A 34 13.89 8.67 9.58
CA ASN A 34 14.28 8.46 10.96
C ASN A 34 13.04 8.16 11.81
N ASN A 35 13.21 7.36 12.87
CA ASN A 35 12.13 7.00 13.79
C ASN A 35 10.97 6.22 13.14
N VAL A 36 11.25 5.47 12.07
CA VAL A 36 10.30 4.61 11.37
C VAL A 36 10.67 3.14 11.60
N SER A 37 9.72 2.33 12.06
CA SER A 37 9.90 0.91 12.31
C SER A 37 9.08 0.09 11.30
N ILE A 38 9.77 -0.53 10.34
CA ILE A 38 9.17 -1.37 9.31
C ILE A 38 8.40 -2.53 9.95
N SER A 39 8.99 -3.19 10.95
CA SER A 39 8.37 -4.32 11.65
C SER A 39 7.05 -3.95 12.32
N GLN A 40 6.89 -2.71 12.78
CA GLN A 40 5.65 -2.25 13.38
C GLN A 40 4.52 -2.06 12.36
N VAL A 41 4.86 -1.56 11.17
CA VAL A 41 3.94 -1.48 10.03
C VAL A 41 3.54 -2.89 9.57
N GLU A 42 4.50 -3.80 9.47
CA GLU A 42 4.27 -5.19 9.07
C GLU A 42 3.29 -5.89 10.01
N LEU A 43 3.53 -5.83 11.33
CA LEU A 43 2.65 -6.43 12.33
C LEU A 43 1.22 -5.90 12.23
N ARG A 44 1.05 -4.57 12.12
CA ARG A 44 -0.29 -3.97 11.99
C ARG A 44 -0.99 -4.36 10.70
N SER A 45 -0.24 -4.43 9.60
CA SER A 45 -0.80 -4.84 8.30
C SER A 45 -1.21 -6.31 8.28
N HIS A 46 -0.41 -7.18 8.90
CA HIS A 46 -0.64 -8.62 8.92
C HIS A 46 -1.95 -8.99 9.64
N ILE A 47 -2.29 -8.26 10.70
CA ILE A 47 -3.54 -8.45 11.46
C ILE A 47 -4.77 -8.20 10.58
N GLN A 48 -4.67 -7.34 9.56
CA GLN A 48 -5.78 -6.99 8.68
C GLN A 48 -5.90 -7.92 7.45
N PHE A 49 -4.98 -8.89 7.28
CA PHE A 49 -5.06 -9.83 6.17
C PHE A 49 -6.06 -10.96 6.44
N TYR A 50 -6.87 -11.26 5.44
CA TYR A 50 -7.84 -12.36 5.46
C TYR A 50 -7.67 -13.23 4.20
N ASP A 51 -8.19 -14.45 4.25
CA ASP A 51 -8.06 -15.40 3.13
C ASP A 51 -8.82 -14.91 1.89
N GLY A 52 -8.16 -14.91 0.73
CA GLY A 52 -8.71 -14.41 -0.52
C GLY A 52 -8.61 -12.88 -0.71
N ILE A 53 -7.91 -12.17 0.17
CA ILE A 53 -7.66 -10.73 0.02
C ILE A 53 -7.05 -10.40 -1.35
N LYS A 54 -7.50 -9.31 -1.97
CA LYS A 54 -6.97 -8.90 -3.27
C LYS A 54 -5.59 -8.26 -3.11
N THR A 55 -4.69 -8.47 -4.06
CA THR A 55 -3.37 -7.81 -4.06
C THR A 55 -3.47 -6.27 -3.99
N ALA A 56 -4.53 -5.69 -4.54
CA ALA A 56 -4.76 -4.24 -4.51
C ALA A 56 -5.06 -3.77 -3.08
N ASP A 57 -5.89 -4.52 -2.36
CA ASP A 57 -6.35 -4.19 -1.00
C ASP A 57 -5.21 -4.37 0.01
N ILE A 58 -4.32 -5.35 -0.17
CA ILE A 58 -3.11 -5.51 0.65
C ILE A 58 -2.29 -4.21 0.68
N HIS A 59 -2.05 -3.61 -0.49
CA HIS A 59 -1.28 -2.37 -0.57
C HIS A 59 -2.01 -1.23 0.15
N GLU A 60 -3.34 -1.13 0.01
CA GLU A 60 -4.14 -0.12 0.73
C GLU A 60 -4.11 -0.34 2.25
N THR A 61 -4.17 -1.59 2.71
CA THR A 61 -4.05 -1.96 4.13
C THR A 61 -2.70 -1.55 4.71
N ILE A 62 -1.60 -1.78 3.99
CA ILE A 62 -0.27 -1.36 4.44
C ILE A 62 -0.15 0.17 4.49
N ILE A 63 -0.69 0.88 3.49
CA ILE A 63 -0.69 2.35 3.48
C ILE A 63 -1.49 2.89 4.67
N LYS A 64 -2.66 2.31 4.96
CA LYS A 64 -3.48 2.68 6.13
C LYS A 64 -2.74 2.41 7.44
N ALA A 65 -2.15 1.22 7.59
CA ALA A 65 -1.37 0.87 8.77
C ALA A 65 -0.19 1.82 9.02
N ALA A 66 0.50 2.25 7.95
CA ALA A 66 1.55 3.26 8.04
C ALA A 66 1.00 4.65 8.39
N ALA A 67 -0.14 5.05 7.82
CA ALA A 67 -0.78 6.32 8.12
C ALA A 67 -1.29 6.40 9.57
N ASP A 68 -1.78 5.29 10.12
CA ASP A 68 -2.25 5.19 11.51
C ASP A 68 -1.10 5.28 12.54
N LEU A 69 0.15 5.15 12.10
CA LEU A 69 1.35 5.31 12.94
C LEU A 69 1.89 6.74 12.91
N ILE A 70 1.31 7.63 12.09
CA ILE A 70 1.69 9.04 12.04
C ILE A 70 1.30 9.69 13.38
N SER A 71 2.30 10.09 14.15
CA SER A 71 2.15 10.80 15.42
C SER A 71 3.10 11.98 15.49
N ARG A 72 2.92 12.84 16.50
CA ARG A 72 3.82 13.97 16.76
C ARG A 72 5.26 13.52 17.03
N ASP A 73 5.42 12.35 17.66
CA ASP A 73 6.73 11.78 17.99
C ASP A 73 7.44 11.16 16.78
N ALA A 74 6.67 10.74 15.76
CA ALA A 74 7.19 10.07 14.57
C ALA A 74 6.54 10.65 13.31
N PRO A 75 6.89 11.89 12.92
CA PRO A 75 6.33 12.54 11.74
C PRO A 75 6.75 11.86 10.43
N ASP A 76 7.87 11.13 10.42
CA ASP A 76 8.44 10.54 9.21
C ASP A 76 7.57 9.43 8.59
N TYR A 77 6.68 8.81 9.37
CA TYR A 77 5.68 7.89 8.84
C TYR A 77 4.79 8.52 7.75
N GLN A 78 4.65 9.85 7.73
CA GLN A 78 3.92 10.56 6.69
C GLN A 78 4.58 10.37 5.31
N TYR A 79 5.92 10.39 5.26
CA TYR A 79 6.68 10.22 4.02
C TYR A 79 6.65 8.77 3.57
N LEU A 80 6.70 7.83 4.51
CA LEU A 80 6.55 6.40 4.22
C LEU A 80 5.17 6.12 3.60
N ALA A 81 4.09 6.59 4.24
CA ALA A 81 2.73 6.42 3.73
C ALA A 81 2.55 7.08 2.35
N ALA A 82 3.09 8.29 2.15
CA ALA A 82 3.04 8.99 0.87
C ALA A 82 3.79 8.24 -0.24
N ARG A 83 5.00 7.72 0.03
CA ARG A 83 5.79 6.94 -0.95
C ARG A 83 5.06 5.68 -1.38
N LEU A 84 4.45 4.96 -0.43
CA LEU A 84 3.63 3.77 -0.71
C LEU A 84 2.38 4.12 -1.51
N ALA A 85 1.71 5.23 -1.18
CA ALA A 85 0.53 5.70 -1.91
C ALA A 85 0.86 6.07 -3.37
N ILE A 86 1.97 6.79 -3.60
CA ILE A 86 2.46 7.10 -4.96
C ILE A 86 2.74 5.83 -5.75
N PHE A 87 3.38 4.83 -5.12
CA PHE A 87 3.64 3.54 -5.75
C PHE A 87 2.35 2.82 -6.15
N HIS A 88 1.34 2.85 -5.29
CA HIS A 88 0.02 2.28 -5.58
C HIS A 88 -0.69 3.03 -6.71
N LEU A 89 -0.67 4.37 -6.69
CA LEU A 89 -1.28 5.22 -7.73
C LEU A 89 -0.64 5.03 -9.10
N ARG A 90 0.69 4.89 -9.18
CA ARG A 90 1.40 4.64 -10.46
C ARG A 90 0.97 3.32 -11.11
N LYS A 91 0.52 2.35 -10.31
CA LYS A 91 0.07 1.04 -10.78
C LYS A 91 -1.41 1.03 -11.19
N LYS A 92 -2.19 2.05 -10.78
CA LYS A 92 -3.55 2.27 -11.30
C LYS A 92 -3.42 2.91 -12.69
N PRO A 93 -3.98 2.30 -13.76
CA PRO A 93 -4.02 2.96 -15.05
C PRO A 93 -4.84 4.24 -14.88
N SER A 94 -4.23 5.38 -15.19
CA SER A 94 -4.93 6.65 -15.34
C SER A 94 -6.02 6.46 -16.38
N VAL A 95 -7.26 6.33 -15.93
CA VAL A 95 -8.42 6.46 -16.81
C VAL A 95 -8.26 7.80 -17.52
N SER A 96 -8.36 7.73 -18.84
CA SER A 96 -8.23 8.85 -19.74
C SER A 96 -9.06 10.04 -19.27
N LEU A 97 -8.39 11.16 -18.99
CA LEU A 97 -9.03 12.47 -19.09
C LEU A 97 -9.34 12.74 -20.57
N SER A 98 -10.34 12.06 -21.13
CA SER A 98 -11.03 12.56 -22.32
C SER A 98 -11.83 13.77 -21.88
N ARG A 99 -11.15 14.92 -21.90
CA ARG A 99 -11.71 16.27 -21.90
C ARG A 99 -13.10 16.29 -22.54
N ARG A 100 -14.14 16.43 -21.71
CA ARG A 100 -15.34 17.16 -22.13
C ARG A 100 -14.87 18.58 -22.43
N ARG A 101 -14.61 18.89 -23.70
CA ARG A 101 -14.69 20.27 -24.18
C ARG A 101 -16.17 20.63 -24.14
N SER A 102 -16.63 21.09 -22.98
CA SER A 102 -17.89 21.79 -22.89
C SER A 102 -17.73 23.06 -23.72
N THR A 103 -18.45 23.10 -24.84
CA THR A 103 -18.77 24.32 -25.59
C THR A 103 -19.26 25.39 -24.63
N ILE A 104 -18.45 26.44 -24.46
CA ILE A 104 -18.94 27.72 -23.94
C ILE A 104 -19.23 28.55 -25.18
N THR A 105 -20.52 28.61 -25.49
CA THR A 105 -21.12 29.62 -26.36
C THR A 105 -21.33 30.90 -25.55
N TRP A 106 -20.91 32.02 -26.18
CA TRP A 106 -20.99 33.43 -25.81
C TRP A 106 -19.92 33.94 -24.84
#